data_AF-D8DZX6-F1
#
_entry.id   AF-D8DZX6-F1
#
_cell.length_a   1.000
_cell.length_b   1.000
_cell.length_c   1.000
_cell.angle_alpha   90.00
_cell.angle_beta   90.00
_cell.angle_gamma   90.00
#
_symmetry.space_group_name_H-M   'P 1'
#
loop_
_entity.id
_entity.type
_entity.pdbx_description
1 polymer ?
#
loop_
_entity_poly.entity_id
_entity_poly.type
_entity_poly.pdbx_seq_one_letter_code
_entity_poly.pdbx_strand_id
1 'polypeptide(L)'
;MMAFMTGCSPDEYALGEKDLSSDDLVEGIAYTITHDSNNPNIIYLKSLLPSNYAVTFDTPQGRFQANSATLKIPFNGEYQARIGVTTRGGFLWGPYADFTVEDFCSEFVDDPLWTYISGGVGKSKTWKLDIDANALTRHSDLWAGPLGFWGVDDDWSTCFLGQTASAGDHWNWTPDIAGNGWVMTAMDYGYMTFDLIGGAHVTVHNNETGEEWRGTYMLDTDNHTITLSDAELLHNSGHDGVVTNWSKSLKLMGLDDDRLQIAALRDNSSEGPCLLCYNFCSQDYWDNWKPVVDETPVTPTLMEGWRSLIQNPTNREITFKLAEDGDEDGFAFGYCNLDGSVKDATLSANDGIEDATLVLYYGGTDATNTYTYTAPDGSAITGTYTLDDNGIFTFSNGLGNTSLGANYNMSTNADNTLRIMSVTKDDYTGSLKSVWLGKQCIDDQGNLFQYQGYHWKAQTAGATVKKYKGVLNYFSTGFAVTLSSSDVFITGDGDYTFTINGANSEPYGIYLDIAKLYADNNNCDVIIKSIKVDGNEISFDDATIDRGTADGDHSTVRRYIVNPWGKTADEASKFSFTSSIEVTVHVTYDTGENKMEPTEAGAKRN
;
A
#
# COMPACT_ATOMS: atom_id res chain seq x y z
N MET A 1 66.91 -9.50 45.92
CA MET A 1 65.74 -9.02 46.68
C MET A 1 64.52 -9.39 45.86
N MET A 2 63.79 -10.39 46.34
CA MET A 2 62.68 -11.03 45.66
C MET A 2 61.41 -10.26 46.03
N ALA A 3 60.71 -9.71 45.05
CA ALA A 3 59.43 -9.04 45.26
C ALA A 3 58.30 -10.05 45.07
N PHE A 4 57.56 -10.30 46.14
CA PHE A 4 56.27 -10.99 46.12
C PHE A 4 55.23 -10.08 45.46
N MET A 5 54.52 -10.60 44.47
CA MET A 5 53.17 -10.17 44.12
C MET A 5 52.28 -11.41 44.18
N THR A 6 51.33 -11.36 45.09
CA THR A 6 50.37 -12.41 45.41
C THR A 6 49.37 -12.59 44.27
N GLY A 7 49.22 -13.83 43.80
CA GLY A 7 48.19 -14.21 42.83
C GLY A 7 46.81 -14.31 43.48
N CYS A 8 45.78 -13.88 42.74
CA CYS A 8 44.44 -14.45 42.90
C CYS A 8 44.43 -15.76 42.10
N SER A 9 44.35 -16.88 42.81
CA SER A 9 44.10 -18.20 42.22
C SER A 9 42.66 -18.27 41.70
N PRO A 10 42.42 -18.85 40.51
CA PRO A 10 41.07 -19.17 40.05
C PRO A 10 40.44 -20.23 40.96
N ASP A 11 39.13 -20.14 41.20
CA ASP A 11 38.39 -21.20 41.90
C ASP A 11 38.49 -22.52 41.12
N GLU A 12 39.11 -23.54 41.71
CA GLU A 12 39.21 -24.89 41.13
C GLU A 12 37.88 -25.63 41.29
N TYR A 13 37.18 -25.86 40.18
CA TYR A 13 36.07 -26.82 40.11
C TYR A 13 36.63 -28.25 40.12
N ALA A 14 36.89 -28.80 41.32
CA ALA A 14 37.43 -30.15 41.48
C ALA A 14 36.33 -31.22 41.53
N LEU A 15 36.44 -32.25 40.68
CA LEU A 15 35.61 -33.46 40.71
C LEU A 15 35.75 -34.13 42.10
N GLY A 16 34.67 -34.11 42.90
CA GLY A 16 34.67 -34.53 44.32
C GLY A 16 35.21 -35.93 44.61
N GLU A 17 35.65 -36.14 45.85
CA GLU A 17 36.43 -37.32 46.28
C GLU A 17 35.61 -38.62 46.44
N LYS A 18 34.26 -38.54 46.53
CA LYS A 18 33.37 -39.69 46.70
C LYS A 18 32.60 -39.95 45.40
N ASP A 19 32.61 -41.19 44.91
CA ASP A 19 31.67 -41.64 43.88
C ASP A 19 30.27 -41.64 44.49
N LEU A 20 29.48 -40.61 44.18
CA LEU A 20 28.08 -40.51 44.59
C LEU A 20 27.23 -41.50 43.78
N SER A 21 26.29 -42.16 44.44
CA SER A 21 25.25 -42.97 43.82
C SER A 21 23.90 -42.26 43.85
N SER A 22 22.92 -42.72 43.08
CA SER A 22 21.56 -42.13 43.06
C SER A 22 20.93 -42.12 44.45
N ASP A 23 21.22 -43.15 45.26
CA ASP A 23 20.73 -43.31 46.63
C ASP A 23 21.37 -42.33 47.62
N ASP A 24 22.54 -41.76 47.29
CA ASP A 24 23.15 -40.69 48.08
C ASP A 24 22.46 -39.33 47.84
N LEU A 25 21.65 -39.19 46.78
CA LEU A 25 21.05 -37.93 46.30
C LEU A 25 19.60 -37.72 46.76
N VAL A 26 19.31 -38.10 48.00
CA VAL A 26 17.95 -38.00 48.60
C VAL A 26 17.76 -36.72 49.40
N GLU A 27 16.51 -36.27 49.51
CA GLU A 27 16.12 -35.11 50.32
C GLU A 27 16.46 -35.35 51.81
N GLY A 28 16.89 -34.30 52.51
CA GLY A 28 17.37 -34.35 53.90
C GLY A 28 18.83 -34.79 54.04
N ILE A 29 19.44 -35.34 52.99
CA ILE A 29 20.85 -35.75 52.96
C ILE A 29 21.65 -34.91 51.97
N ALA A 30 21.28 -34.94 50.68
CA ALA A 30 22.01 -34.24 49.62
C ALA A 30 21.44 -32.85 49.31
N TYR A 31 20.18 -32.62 49.65
CA TYR A 31 19.49 -31.34 49.47
C TYR A 31 18.29 -31.23 50.41
N THR A 32 17.70 -30.04 50.52
CA THR A 32 16.46 -29.80 51.27
C THR A 32 15.40 -29.18 50.38
N ILE A 33 14.13 -29.51 50.62
CA ILE A 33 12.97 -28.75 50.14
C ILE A 33 12.30 -28.11 51.36
N THR A 34 12.16 -26.78 51.37
CA THR A 34 11.57 -26.07 52.51
C THR A 34 10.65 -24.95 52.05
N HIS A 35 9.50 -24.82 52.71
CA HIS A 35 8.57 -23.71 52.50
C HIS A 35 9.09 -22.46 53.22
N ASP A 36 8.88 -21.28 52.62
CA ASP A 36 9.08 -20.02 53.33
C ASP A 36 8.11 -19.90 54.51
N SER A 37 8.62 -19.32 55.61
CA SER A 37 7.85 -19.20 56.86
C SER A 37 6.70 -18.20 56.79
N ASN A 38 6.76 -17.21 55.89
CA ASN A 38 5.74 -16.18 55.76
C ASN A 38 4.80 -16.46 54.58
N ASN A 39 5.33 -16.96 53.47
CA ASN A 39 4.54 -17.33 52.30
C ASN A 39 4.85 -18.79 51.89
N PRO A 40 4.06 -19.78 52.34
CA PRO A 40 4.33 -21.20 52.10
C PRO A 40 4.26 -21.61 50.62
N ASN A 41 3.82 -20.73 49.71
CA ASN A 41 3.88 -20.95 48.28
C ASN A 41 5.28 -20.69 47.68
N ILE A 42 6.21 -20.13 48.47
CA ILE A 42 7.63 -20.02 48.11
C ILE A 42 8.37 -21.25 48.61
N ILE A 43 8.98 -21.99 47.69
CA ILE A 43 9.71 -23.23 47.97
C ILE A 43 11.20 -23.03 47.71
N TYR A 44 12.03 -23.30 48.72
CA TYR A 44 13.47 -23.26 48.60
C TYR A 44 14.03 -24.67 48.43
N LEU A 45 14.78 -24.86 47.36
CA LEU A 45 15.65 -26.02 47.16
C LEU A 45 17.08 -25.60 47.45
N LYS A 46 17.80 -26.38 48.24
CA LYS A 46 19.20 -26.08 48.59
C LYS A 46 20.05 -27.33 48.63
N SER A 47 21.15 -27.32 47.90
CA SER A 47 22.16 -28.38 47.92
C SER A 47 22.87 -28.39 49.27
N LEU A 48 23.05 -29.58 49.82
CA LEU A 48 23.90 -29.87 50.97
C LEU A 48 25.22 -30.53 50.56
N LEU A 49 25.41 -30.77 49.25
CA LEU A 49 26.65 -31.31 48.73
C LEU A 49 27.78 -30.25 48.83
N PRO A 50 29.04 -30.68 48.98
CA PRO A 50 30.19 -29.80 48.91
C PRO A 50 30.19 -28.91 47.65
N SER A 51 30.62 -27.66 47.77
CA SER A 51 30.51 -26.63 46.72
C SER A 51 31.29 -26.94 45.44
N ASN A 52 32.18 -27.94 45.47
CA ASN A 52 32.92 -28.41 44.30
C ASN A 52 32.11 -29.37 43.41
N TYR A 53 30.92 -29.81 43.82
CA TYR A 53 30.00 -30.54 42.95
C TYR A 53 29.18 -29.58 42.08
N ALA A 54 29.09 -29.89 40.79
CA ALA A 54 28.17 -29.21 39.87
C ALA A 54 26.78 -29.86 39.98
N VAL A 55 25.81 -29.08 40.47
CA VAL A 55 24.46 -29.53 40.82
C VAL A 55 23.42 -28.99 39.85
N THR A 56 22.40 -29.79 39.57
CA THR A 56 21.19 -29.40 38.82
C THR A 56 19.94 -29.83 39.59
N PHE A 57 18.97 -28.95 39.77
CA PHE A 57 17.63 -29.31 40.27
C PHE A 57 16.67 -29.55 39.10
N ASP A 58 15.81 -30.56 39.23
CA ASP A 58 14.64 -30.83 38.37
C ASP A 58 13.40 -30.49 39.20
N THR A 59 12.59 -29.53 38.76
CA THR A 59 11.51 -28.95 39.55
C THR A 59 10.26 -28.75 38.71
N PRO A 60 9.08 -28.44 39.32
CA PRO A 60 7.87 -28.11 38.57
C PRO A 60 7.99 -26.86 37.69
N GLN A 61 9.00 -26.02 37.92
CA GLN A 61 9.27 -24.80 37.16
C GLN A 61 10.53 -24.94 36.28
N GLY A 62 10.87 -26.18 35.91
CA GLY A 62 12.00 -26.49 35.04
C GLY A 62 13.28 -26.87 35.80
N ARG A 63 14.42 -26.74 35.13
CA ARG A 63 15.73 -27.18 35.64
C ARG A 63 16.64 -26.02 35.98
N PHE A 64 17.28 -26.10 37.15
CA PHE A 64 18.20 -25.06 37.65
C PHE A 64 19.59 -25.63 37.89
N GLN A 65 20.60 -25.18 37.15
CA GLN A 65 22.00 -25.56 37.40
C GLN A 65 22.63 -24.64 38.46
N ALA A 66 22.23 -24.80 39.71
CA ALA A 66 22.68 -23.97 40.82
C ALA A 66 22.65 -24.76 42.14
N ASN A 67 23.39 -24.27 43.14
CA ASN A 67 23.38 -24.84 44.50
C ASN A 67 22.08 -24.54 45.27
N SER A 68 21.21 -23.69 44.74
CA SER A 68 19.89 -23.43 45.29
C SER A 68 18.92 -22.97 44.20
N ALA A 69 17.64 -23.25 44.37
CA ALA A 69 16.55 -22.72 43.56
C ALA A 69 15.42 -22.20 44.45
N THR A 70 14.72 -21.16 44.01
CA THR A 70 13.51 -20.66 44.67
C THR A 70 12.36 -20.79 43.68
N LEU A 71 11.32 -21.50 44.08
CA LEU A 71 10.11 -21.69 43.29
C LEU A 71 9.00 -20.83 43.90
N LYS A 72 8.22 -20.16 43.06
CA LYS A 72 7.02 -19.42 43.47
C LYS A 72 5.81 -20.13 42.88
N ILE A 73 5.15 -21.00 43.65
CA ILE A 73 4.11 -21.89 43.12
C ILE A 73 2.72 -21.36 43.47
N PRO A 74 1.97 -20.80 42.50
CA PRO A 74 0.68 -20.16 42.77
C PRO A 74 -0.41 -21.14 43.17
N PHE A 75 -0.47 -22.34 42.57
CA PHE A 75 -1.59 -23.25 42.76
C PHE A 75 -1.36 -24.23 43.92
N ASN A 76 -2.44 -24.52 44.64
CA ASN A 76 -2.42 -25.61 45.60
C ASN A 76 -2.39 -26.96 44.89
N GLY A 77 -1.56 -27.89 45.36
CA GLY A 77 -1.34 -29.18 44.72
C GLY A 77 -0.17 -29.96 45.29
N GLU A 78 0.00 -31.19 44.81
CA GLU A 78 1.16 -32.04 45.08
C GLU A 78 2.18 -31.90 43.95
N TYR A 79 3.44 -31.73 44.34
CA TYR A 79 4.55 -31.45 43.43
C TYR A 79 5.76 -32.32 43.77
N GLN A 80 6.67 -32.47 42.79
CA GLN A 80 7.88 -33.26 42.95
C GLN A 80 9.12 -32.47 42.52
N ALA A 81 10.24 -32.68 43.21
CA ALA A 81 11.55 -32.19 42.77
C ALA A 81 12.66 -33.19 43.07
N ARG A 82 13.80 -33.08 42.36
CA ARG A 82 15.00 -33.88 42.63
C ARG A 82 16.29 -33.12 42.35
N ILE A 83 17.37 -33.56 42.96
CA ILE A 83 18.73 -33.11 42.67
C ILE A 83 19.44 -34.07 41.71
N GLY A 84 20.29 -33.53 40.85
CA GLY A 84 21.24 -34.25 40.03
C GLY A 84 22.64 -33.64 40.13
N VAL A 85 23.66 -34.43 39.87
CA VAL A 85 25.05 -34.03 40.07
C VAL A 85 25.96 -34.60 38.98
N THR A 86 26.95 -33.81 38.55
CA THR A 86 28.03 -34.30 37.67
C THR A 86 29.13 -34.95 38.51
N THR A 87 29.39 -36.23 38.26
CA THR A 87 30.46 -37.01 38.91
C THR A 87 31.53 -37.43 37.91
N ARG A 88 32.61 -38.09 38.36
CA ARG A 88 33.60 -38.74 37.47
C ARG A 88 32.98 -39.82 36.59
N GLY A 89 31.92 -40.48 37.06
CA GLY A 89 31.18 -41.51 36.32
C GLY A 89 30.13 -40.98 35.34
N GLY A 90 30.03 -39.65 35.20
CA GLY A 90 28.99 -38.99 34.42
C GLY A 90 27.91 -38.34 35.30
N PHE A 91 26.86 -37.86 34.64
CA PHE A 91 25.75 -37.19 35.30
C PHE A 91 24.79 -38.20 35.95
N LEU A 92 24.33 -37.89 37.16
CA LEU A 92 23.47 -38.76 37.96
C LEU A 92 22.28 -37.98 38.50
N TRP A 93 21.09 -38.58 38.43
CA TRP A 93 19.88 -38.08 39.11
C TRP A 93 19.64 -38.84 40.41
N GLY A 94 19.19 -38.14 41.45
CA GLY A 94 18.52 -38.74 42.60
C GLY A 94 17.06 -39.10 42.33
N PRO A 95 16.37 -39.76 43.27
CA PRO A 95 14.93 -39.95 43.22
C PRO A 95 14.18 -38.62 43.44
N TYR A 96 12.93 -38.57 42.99
CA TYR A 96 12.01 -37.47 43.31
C TYR A 96 11.61 -37.48 44.78
N ALA A 97 11.50 -36.29 45.36
CA ALA A 97 10.87 -36.03 46.64
C ALA A 97 9.58 -35.22 46.42
N ASP A 98 8.55 -35.57 47.18
CA ASP A 98 7.23 -34.94 47.12
C ASP A 98 7.15 -33.74 48.08
N PHE A 99 6.42 -32.69 47.69
CA PHE A 99 6.02 -31.59 48.56
C PHE A 99 4.64 -31.06 48.17
N THR A 100 3.94 -30.40 49.10
CA THR A 100 2.56 -29.96 48.91
C THR A 100 2.44 -28.46 49.12
N VAL A 101 1.75 -27.79 48.19
CA VAL A 101 1.30 -26.40 48.38
C VAL A 101 -0.18 -26.44 48.73
N GLU A 102 -0.54 -25.90 49.89
CA GLU A 102 -1.89 -26.06 50.46
C GLU A 102 -2.91 -25.05 49.92
N ASP A 103 -2.47 -23.81 49.68
CA ASP A 103 -3.34 -22.68 49.34
C ASP A 103 -2.95 -22.05 48.00
N PHE A 104 -3.92 -21.43 47.32
CA PHE A 104 -3.67 -20.63 46.12
C PHE A 104 -3.08 -19.26 46.52
N CYS A 105 -1.95 -18.88 45.92
CA CYS A 105 -1.30 -17.58 46.09
C CYS A 105 -1.47 -16.73 44.82
N SER A 106 -2.42 -15.81 44.86
CA SER A 106 -2.70 -14.92 43.73
C SER A 106 -1.55 -13.97 43.41
N GLU A 107 -0.70 -13.62 44.38
CA GLU A 107 0.45 -12.72 44.21
C GLU A 107 1.50 -13.24 43.21
N PHE A 108 1.47 -14.52 42.85
CA PHE A 108 2.39 -15.09 41.85
C PHE A 108 1.79 -15.13 40.44
N VAL A 109 0.54 -14.70 40.29
CA VAL A 109 -0.20 -14.63 39.02
C VAL A 109 -1.04 -13.35 38.91
N ASP A 110 -0.65 -12.28 39.61
CA ASP A 110 -1.35 -10.99 39.61
C ASP A 110 -0.88 -10.04 38.50
N ASP A 111 0.32 -10.27 37.96
CA ASP A 111 0.85 -9.50 36.85
C ASP A 111 -0.03 -9.64 35.58
N PRO A 112 -0.36 -8.53 34.88
CA PRO A 112 -1.18 -8.55 33.66
C PRO A 112 -0.70 -9.53 32.59
N LEU A 113 0.61 -9.82 32.50
CA LEU A 113 1.16 -10.75 31.51
C LEU A 113 0.56 -12.16 31.64
N TRP A 114 0.18 -12.60 32.85
CA TRP A 114 -0.52 -13.87 33.05
C TRP A 114 -1.91 -13.87 32.40
N THR A 115 -2.59 -12.72 32.45
CA THR A 115 -3.89 -12.55 31.79
C THR A 115 -3.71 -12.50 30.28
N TYR A 116 -2.72 -11.76 29.78
CA TYR A 116 -2.48 -11.67 28.35
C TYR A 116 -2.13 -13.03 27.74
N ILE A 117 -1.24 -13.81 28.36
CA ILE A 117 -0.80 -15.10 27.78
C ILE A 117 -1.88 -16.19 27.80
N SER A 118 -2.70 -16.26 28.87
CA SER A 118 -3.59 -17.41 29.14
C SER A 118 -5.08 -17.06 29.27
N GLY A 119 -5.44 -15.78 29.25
CA GLY A 119 -6.76 -15.28 29.64
C GLY A 119 -6.95 -15.12 31.15
N GLY A 120 -5.94 -15.48 31.96
CA GLY A 120 -5.94 -15.33 33.42
C GLY A 120 -6.43 -16.57 34.16
N VAL A 121 -6.52 -16.47 35.49
CA VAL A 121 -6.82 -17.61 36.37
C VAL A 121 -8.15 -18.28 35.99
N GLY A 122 -8.10 -19.59 35.76
CA GLY A 122 -9.26 -20.40 35.36
C GLY A 122 -9.67 -20.24 33.89
N LYS A 123 -8.80 -19.66 33.04
CA LYS A 123 -9.01 -19.47 31.61
C LYS A 123 -7.90 -20.13 30.80
N SER A 124 -8.13 -20.20 29.50
CA SER A 124 -7.18 -20.64 28.48
C SER A 124 -7.22 -19.67 27.31
N LYS A 125 -6.08 -19.51 26.63
CA LYS A 125 -5.97 -18.71 25.42
C LYS A 125 -5.07 -19.41 24.41
N THR A 126 -5.49 -19.37 23.15
CA THR A 126 -4.78 -20.01 22.04
C THR A 126 -4.12 -18.95 21.17
N TRP A 127 -2.93 -19.27 20.69
CA TRP A 127 -2.07 -18.43 19.88
C TRP A 127 -1.68 -19.16 18.61
N LYS A 128 -1.71 -18.46 17.48
CA LYS A 128 -1.29 -18.97 16.17
C LYS A 128 -0.12 -18.16 15.66
N LEU A 129 0.78 -18.81 14.95
CA LEU A 129 1.84 -18.11 14.22
C LEU A 129 1.20 -17.17 13.19
N ASP A 130 1.73 -15.96 13.00
CA ASP A 130 1.14 -14.99 12.05
C ASP A 130 1.47 -15.32 10.58
N ILE A 131 1.04 -16.49 10.13
CA ILE A 131 1.11 -16.94 8.73
C ILE A 131 0.08 -18.04 8.47
N ASP A 132 -0.44 -18.12 7.25
CA ASP A 132 -1.25 -19.25 6.78
C ASP A 132 -0.77 -19.84 5.44
N ALA A 133 -1.48 -20.86 4.97
CA ALA A 133 -1.22 -21.56 3.70
C ALA A 133 -1.39 -20.71 2.43
N ASN A 134 -1.93 -19.50 2.53
CA ASN A 134 -2.08 -18.57 1.41
C ASN A 134 -0.95 -17.53 1.35
N ALA A 135 0.13 -17.71 2.13
CA ALA A 135 1.21 -16.74 2.31
C ALA A 135 0.75 -15.39 2.87
N LEU A 136 -0.44 -15.36 3.45
CA LEU A 136 -0.99 -14.19 4.12
C LEU A 136 -0.39 -14.11 5.52
N THR A 137 0.37 -13.06 5.81
CA THR A 137 0.27 -12.46 7.14
C THR A 137 -1.09 -11.80 7.18
N ARG A 138 -2.08 -12.52 7.71
CA ARG A 138 -3.44 -11.98 7.82
C ARG A 138 -3.48 -10.76 8.72
N HIS A 139 -2.42 -10.46 9.45
CA HIS A 139 -2.42 -9.46 10.50
C HIS A 139 -1.26 -8.49 10.31
N SER A 140 -1.11 -7.93 9.10
CA SER A 140 -0.09 -6.92 8.79
C SER A 140 -0.20 -5.64 9.65
N ASP A 141 -1.37 -5.43 10.26
CA ASP A 141 -1.62 -4.42 11.28
C ASP A 141 -1.07 -4.77 12.67
N LEU A 142 -0.81 -6.05 12.93
CA LEU A 142 -0.04 -6.52 14.08
C LEU A 142 1.46 -6.63 13.75
N TRP A 143 1.81 -7.32 12.66
CA TRP A 143 3.20 -7.72 12.36
C TRP A 143 3.57 -7.57 10.89
N ALA A 144 4.83 -7.23 10.61
CA ALA A 144 5.34 -7.25 9.23
C ALA A 144 5.49 -8.67 8.64
N GLY A 145 5.54 -9.70 9.50
CA GLY A 145 5.91 -11.07 9.18
C GLY A 145 5.77 -11.99 10.40
N PRO A 146 5.71 -13.33 10.23
CA PRO A 146 5.66 -14.28 11.34
C PRO A 146 6.98 -14.43 12.10
N LEU A 147 8.08 -13.94 11.55
CA LEU A 147 9.43 -14.08 12.11
C LEU A 147 10.23 -12.80 11.87
N GLY A 148 10.88 -12.30 12.92
CA GLY A 148 11.87 -11.23 12.85
C GLY A 148 13.22 -11.67 13.41
N PHE A 149 14.29 -11.02 12.97
CA PHE A 149 15.66 -11.23 13.45
C PHE A 149 16.08 -10.02 14.28
N TRP A 150 16.64 -10.27 15.46
CA TRP A 150 17.05 -9.21 16.38
C TRP A 150 18.48 -9.41 16.89
N GLY A 151 19.11 -8.32 17.29
CA GLY A 151 20.39 -8.33 17.99
C GLY A 151 20.28 -9.08 19.31
N VAL A 152 21.39 -9.67 19.77
CA VAL A 152 21.35 -10.54 20.97
C VAL A 152 21.04 -9.78 22.26
N ASP A 153 21.30 -8.47 22.28
CA ASP A 153 21.03 -7.59 23.42
C ASP A 153 19.63 -6.97 23.38
N ASP A 154 18.84 -7.19 22.32
CA ASP A 154 17.45 -6.75 22.27
C ASP A 154 16.54 -7.56 23.22
N ASP A 155 15.54 -6.88 23.79
CA ASP A 155 14.64 -7.44 24.79
C ASP A 155 13.26 -6.76 24.74
N TRP A 156 12.40 -7.06 25.73
CA TRP A 156 11.09 -6.44 25.89
C TRP A 156 11.11 -4.91 25.84
N SER A 157 12.15 -4.27 26.40
CA SER A 157 12.24 -2.81 26.47
C SER A 157 12.49 -2.18 25.11
N THR A 158 13.38 -2.77 24.29
CA THR A 158 13.71 -2.27 22.96
C THR A 158 12.69 -2.70 21.91
N CYS A 159 12.13 -3.91 22.04
CA CYS A 159 11.19 -4.48 21.08
C CYS A 159 9.76 -3.99 21.30
N PHE A 160 9.20 -4.16 22.50
CA PHE A 160 7.79 -3.90 22.76
C PHE A 160 7.53 -2.49 23.29
N LEU A 161 8.39 -1.98 24.18
CA LEU A 161 8.24 -0.62 24.72
C LEU A 161 8.88 0.47 23.84
N GLY A 162 9.64 0.09 22.81
CA GLY A 162 10.31 1.03 21.90
C GLY A 162 11.34 1.94 22.58
N GLN A 163 11.92 1.50 23.70
CA GLN A 163 12.92 2.27 24.43
C GLN A 163 14.23 2.32 23.66
N THR A 164 14.99 3.41 23.83
CA THR A 164 16.31 3.53 23.23
C THR A 164 17.25 2.52 23.86
N ALA A 165 17.82 1.67 23.01
CA ALA A 165 18.78 0.66 23.41
C ALA A 165 20.03 1.26 24.10
N SER A 166 20.55 0.54 25.09
CA SER A 166 21.87 0.81 25.66
C SER A 166 23.00 0.46 24.67
N ALA A 167 24.26 0.58 25.09
CA ALA A 167 25.37 0.06 24.29
C ALA A 167 25.29 -1.48 24.23
N GLY A 168 25.35 -2.06 23.03
CA GLY A 168 25.20 -3.49 22.79
C GLY A 168 24.94 -3.82 21.32
N ASP A 169 24.72 -5.10 21.03
CA ASP A 169 24.24 -5.62 19.74
C ASP A 169 22.72 -5.43 19.64
N HIS A 170 22.32 -4.27 19.15
CA HIS A 170 20.93 -3.88 18.95
C HIS A 170 20.66 -3.58 17.48
N TRP A 171 19.83 -4.38 16.86
CA TRP A 171 19.36 -4.21 15.49
C TRP A 171 18.14 -5.08 15.27
N ASN A 172 17.30 -4.71 14.32
CA ASN A 172 16.20 -5.56 13.93
C ASN A 172 16.08 -5.64 12.40
N TRP A 173 15.64 -6.80 11.94
CA TRP A 173 15.24 -7.02 10.57
C TRP A 173 13.97 -7.85 10.56
N THR A 174 12.88 -7.25 10.08
CA THR A 174 11.53 -7.83 10.06
C THR A 174 11.10 -8.02 8.60
N PRO A 175 11.48 -9.14 7.96
CA PRO A 175 11.19 -9.37 6.55
C PRO A 175 9.70 -9.57 6.28
N ASP A 176 9.23 -9.05 5.14
CA ASP A 176 7.92 -9.40 4.59
C ASP A 176 7.98 -10.76 3.89
N ILE A 177 6.94 -11.59 4.04
CA ILE A 177 6.91 -12.94 3.44
C ILE A 177 6.80 -12.89 1.91
N ALA A 178 6.11 -11.89 1.35
CA ALA A 178 5.91 -11.77 -0.10
C ALA A 178 7.25 -11.64 -0.87
N GLY A 179 8.18 -10.84 -0.35
CA GLY A 179 9.52 -10.65 -0.90
C GLY A 179 10.57 -11.62 -0.35
N ASN A 180 10.33 -12.24 0.81
CA ASN A 180 11.30 -13.09 1.52
C ASN A 180 10.76 -14.47 1.88
N GLY A 181 10.00 -15.11 0.97
CA GLY A 181 9.38 -16.42 1.21
C GLY A 181 10.35 -17.58 1.51
N TRP A 182 11.67 -17.34 1.47
CA TRP A 182 12.69 -18.28 1.95
C TRP A 182 12.80 -18.31 3.49
N VAL A 183 12.33 -17.26 4.19
CA VAL A 183 12.38 -17.14 5.65
C VAL A 183 11.48 -18.16 6.32
N MET A 184 10.29 -18.37 5.77
CA MET A 184 9.33 -19.35 6.25
C MET A 184 8.36 -19.75 5.14
N THR A 185 8.01 -21.02 5.08
CA THR A 185 7.05 -21.55 4.10
C THR A 185 5.64 -21.11 4.48
N ALA A 186 4.84 -20.71 3.51
CA ALA A 186 3.42 -20.41 3.72
C ALA A 186 2.61 -21.67 4.07
N MET A 187 2.25 -21.83 5.35
CA MET A 187 1.33 -22.86 5.84
C MET A 187 0.72 -22.47 7.18
N ASP A 188 -0.38 -23.14 7.56
CA ASP A 188 -0.85 -23.10 8.96
C ASP A 188 0.07 -24.00 9.79
N TYR A 189 0.97 -23.40 10.56
CA TYR A 189 1.93 -24.12 11.41
C TYR A 189 1.29 -24.75 12.66
N GLY A 190 0.03 -24.46 12.96
CA GLY A 190 -0.67 -24.96 14.13
C GLY A 190 -0.83 -23.89 15.21
N TYR A 191 -0.76 -24.29 16.48
CA TYR A 191 -1.14 -23.41 17.58
C TYR A 191 -0.46 -23.77 18.91
N MET A 192 -0.43 -22.80 19.82
CA MET A 192 -0.10 -22.97 21.24
C MET A 192 -1.28 -22.55 22.10
N THR A 193 -1.72 -23.39 23.03
CA THR A 193 -2.73 -23.03 24.02
C THR A 193 -2.09 -22.96 25.39
N PHE A 194 -2.14 -21.80 26.02
CA PHE A 194 -1.74 -21.60 27.41
C PHE A 194 -2.99 -21.55 28.28
N ASP A 195 -3.01 -22.31 29.36
CA ASP A 195 -4.07 -22.23 30.36
C ASP A 195 -3.51 -22.03 31.76
N LEU A 196 -4.35 -21.39 32.58
CA LEU A 196 -4.09 -21.15 33.99
C LEU A 196 -5.15 -21.83 34.85
N ILE A 197 -5.45 -23.10 34.51
CA ILE A 197 -6.51 -23.91 35.13
C ILE A 197 -5.90 -24.96 36.04
N GLY A 198 -5.80 -24.66 37.34
CA GLY A 198 -5.20 -25.56 38.34
C GLY A 198 -3.67 -25.71 38.25
N GLY A 199 -3.06 -24.97 37.34
CA GLY A 199 -1.65 -25.00 36.99
C GLY A 199 -1.41 -24.10 35.78
N ALA A 200 -0.15 -23.82 35.47
CA ALA A 200 0.23 -23.15 34.22
C ALA A 200 0.60 -24.22 33.19
N HIS A 201 -0.34 -24.55 32.30
CA HIS A 201 -0.16 -25.62 31.31
C HIS A 201 -0.05 -25.05 29.89
N VAL A 202 0.67 -25.78 29.04
CA VAL A 202 0.80 -25.46 27.62
C VAL A 202 0.53 -26.70 26.78
N THR A 203 -0.24 -26.53 25.72
CA THR A 203 -0.36 -27.51 24.63
C THR A 203 0.16 -26.87 23.35
N VAL A 204 1.09 -27.53 22.67
CA VAL A 204 1.64 -27.06 21.39
C VAL A 204 1.34 -28.10 20.32
N HIS A 205 0.69 -27.69 19.25
CA HIS A 205 0.42 -28.52 18.09
C HIS A 205 1.16 -27.94 16.88
N ASN A 206 2.10 -28.71 16.34
CA ASN A 206 2.85 -28.33 15.15
C ASN A 206 2.32 -29.10 13.93
N ASN A 207 1.64 -28.41 13.03
CA ASN A 207 1.07 -29.00 11.82
C ASN A 207 2.14 -29.39 10.78
N GLU A 208 3.33 -28.78 10.82
CA GLU A 208 4.43 -29.10 9.91
C GLU A 208 5.01 -30.48 10.22
N THR A 209 5.27 -30.76 11.51
CA THR A 209 5.81 -32.06 11.94
C THR A 209 4.72 -33.08 12.29
N GLY A 210 3.50 -32.63 12.57
CA GLY A 210 2.40 -33.44 13.07
C GLY A 210 2.50 -33.76 14.56
N GLU A 211 3.42 -33.11 15.29
CA GLU A 211 3.66 -33.35 16.71
C GLU A 211 2.68 -32.58 17.60
N GLU A 212 2.38 -33.17 18.77
CA GLU A 212 1.63 -32.53 19.84
C GLU A 212 2.39 -32.71 21.15
N TRP A 213 2.68 -31.59 21.82
CA TRP A 213 3.29 -31.57 23.14
C TRP A 213 2.31 -31.05 24.18
N ARG A 214 2.35 -31.63 25.37
CA ARG A 214 1.55 -31.22 26.52
C ARG A 214 2.47 -31.13 27.71
N GLY A 215 2.53 -29.95 28.30
CA GLY A 215 3.51 -29.64 29.33
C GLY A 215 3.07 -28.49 30.22
N THR A 216 4.03 -27.91 30.93
CA THR A 216 3.82 -26.73 31.77
C THR A 216 4.60 -25.54 31.25
N TYR A 217 4.22 -24.34 31.66
CA TYR A 217 5.01 -23.15 31.39
C TYR A 217 5.25 -22.34 32.66
N MET A 218 6.38 -21.64 32.67
CA MET A 218 6.71 -20.67 33.70
C MET A 218 7.00 -19.33 33.03
N LEU A 219 6.28 -18.30 33.45
CA LEU A 219 6.46 -16.93 33.02
C LEU A 219 7.22 -16.17 34.11
N ASP A 220 8.40 -15.66 33.74
CA ASP A 220 9.16 -14.73 34.58
C ASP A 220 8.83 -13.32 34.11
N THR A 221 7.91 -12.67 34.82
CA THR A 221 7.41 -11.32 34.49
C THR A 221 8.41 -10.22 34.80
N ASP A 222 9.36 -10.47 35.71
CA ASP A 222 10.41 -9.51 36.06
C ASP A 222 11.48 -9.48 34.95
N ASN A 223 11.92 -10.65 34.49
CA ASN A 223 12.98 -10.79 33.49
C ASN A 223 12.47 -10.92 32.06
N HIS A 224 11.15 -10.95 31.85
CA HIS A 224 10.49 -11.16 30.56
C HIS A 224 11.04 -12.41 29.84
N THR A 225 10.97 -13.55 30.53
CA THR A 225 11.31 -14.85 29.93
C THR A 225 10.19 -15.86 30.11
N ILE A 226 10.12 -16.83 29.21
CA ILE A 226 9.20 -17.95 29.29
C ILE A 226 9.97 -19.27 29.17
N THR A 227 9.62 -20.22 30.03
CA THR A 227 10.11 -21.59 29.96
C THR A 227 8.95 -22.54 29.76
N LEU A 228 9.06 -23.41 28.76
CA LEU A 228 8.15 -24.52 28.48
C LEU A 228 8.82 -25.81 28.97
N SER A 229 8.11 -26.61 29.76
CA SER A 229 8.58 -27.93 30.21
C SER A 229 7.76 -28.99 29.50
N ASP A 230 8.43 -30.02 28.95
CA ASP A 230 7.82 -31.08 28.15
C ASP A 230 7.06 -30.59 26.89
N ALA A 231 7.38 -29.38 26.44
CA ALA A 231 6.94 -28.79 25.19
C ALA A 231 8.03 -27.86 24.63
N GLU A 232 7.95 -27.57 23.34
CA GLU A 232 8.82 -26.62 22.64
C GLU A 232 7.97 -25.47 22.06
N LEU A 233 8.59 -24.31 21.86
CA LEU A 233 7.98 -23.18 21.19
C LEU A 233 7.50 -23.62 19.81
N LEU A 234 6.32 -23.20 19.37
CA LEU A 234 5.89 -23.46 18.00
C LEU A 234 6.81 -22.71 17.01
N HIS A 235 7.50 -23.45 16.14
CA HIS A 235 8.45 -22.92 15.16
C HIS A 235 8.47 -23.78 13.90
N ASN A 236 9.13 -23.29 12.84
CA ASN A 236 9.32 -24.04 11.60
C ASN A 236 10.59 -24.91 11.66
N SER A 237 10.52 -26.11 11.10
CA SER A 237 11.62 -27.10 11.10
C SER A 237 12.87 -26.63 10.34
N GLY A 238 12.73 -25.58 9.52
CA GLY A 238 13.84 -24.96 8.80
C GLY A 238 14.92 -24.36 9.73
N HIS A 239 14.58 -24.08 10.99
CA HIS A 239 15.50 -23.49 11.96
C HIS A 239 16.06 -24.48 13.00
N ASP A 240 15.65 -25.75 12.99
CA ASP A 240 16.11 -26.79 13.92
C ASP A 240 17.62 -27.00 13.87
N GLY A 241 18.22 -26.79 12.69
CA GLY A 241 19.66 -26.92 12.51
C GLY A 241 20.47 -25.80 13.15
N VAL A 242 19.86 -24.65 13.46
CA VAL A 242 20.57 -23.42 13.87
C VAL A 242 20.23 -22.91 15.28
N VAL A 243 19.24 -23.52 15.94
CA VAL A 243 18.84 -23.23 17.32
C VAL A 243 18.88 -24.53 18.14
N THR A 244 19.58 -24.53 19.28
CA THR A 244 19.63 -25.71 20.15
C THR A 244 18.64 -25.68 21.32
N ASN A 245 17.96 -24.56 21.55
CA ASN A 245 17.04 -24.37 22.68
C ASN A 245 15.72 -23.73 22.25
N TRP A 246 14.67 -24.54 22.26
CA TRP A 246 13.28 -24.13 21.94
C TRP A 246 12.35 -24.09 23.15
N SER A 247 12.84 -24.26 24.37
CA SER A 247 11.98 -24.47 25.53
C SER A 247 12.39 -23.68 26.77
N LYS A 248 13.66 -23.39 27.00
CA LYS A 248 14.12 -22.84 28.28
C LYS A 248 14.50 -21.38 28.20
N SER A 249 14.02 -20.58 29.15
CA SER A 249 14.38 -19.16 29.31
C SER A 249 14.35 -18.39 27.98
N LEU A 250 13.35 -18.66 27.15
CA LEU A 250 13.14 -17.97 25.89
C LEU A 250 12.80 -16.51 26.20
N LYS A 251 13.27 -15.57 25.38
CA LYS A 251 12.98 -14.15 25.60
C LYS A 251 11.53 -13.87 25.21
N LEU A 252 10.75 -13.34 26.14
CA LEU A 252 9.46 -12.74 25.85
C LEU A 252 9.74 -11.32 25.33
N MET A 253 9.61 -11.13 24.03
CA MET A 253 9.96 -9.87 23.37
C MET A 253 8.80 -8.87 23.38
N GLY A 254 7.57 -9.35 23.49
CA GLY A 254 6.35 -8.56 23.53
C GLY A 254 5.11 -9.41 23.81
N LEU A 255 4.13 -8.87 24.53
CA LEU A 255 2.88 -9.56 24.88
C LEU A 255 1.77 -8.55 25.22
N ASP A 256 0.65 -8.65 24.53
CA ASP A 256 -0.61 -7.96 24.85
C ASP A 256 -1.84 -8.85 24.57
N ASP A 257 -3.02 -8.25 24.39
CA ASP A 257 -4.27 -8.96 24.14
C ASP A 257 -4.24 -9.77 22.84
N ASP A 258 -3.59 -9.31 21.77
CA ASP A 258 -3.64 -9.98 20.46
C ASP A 258 -2.26 -10.26 19.87
N ARG A 259 -1.20 -9.82 20.55
CA ARG A 259 0.19 -9.94 20.12
C ARG A 259 1.01 -10.74 21.12
N LEU A 260 1.76 -11.72 20.61
CA LEU A 260 2.78 -12.44 21.39
C LEU A 260 4.05 -12.58 20.55
N GLN A 261 5.19 -12.22 21.13
CA GLN A 261 6.51 -12.38 20.52
C GLN A 261 7.44 -13.15 21.46
N ILE A 262 7.92 -14.31 21.00
CA ILE A 262 8.87 -15.14 21.75
C ILE A 262 10.10 -15.37 20.88
N ALA A 263 11.29 -15.12 21.43
CA ALA A 263 12.54 -15.30 20.72
C ALA A 263 13.38 -16.47 21.26
N ALA A 264 13.89 -17.26 20.31
CA ALA A 264 14.90 -18.28 20.54
C ALA A 264 16.27 -17.78 20.02
N LEU A 265 17.36 -18.17 20.68
CA LEU A 265 18.71 -17.77 20.26
C LEU A 265 19.20 -18.70 19.15
N ARG A 266 19.57 -18.13 18.01
CA ARG A 266 20.35 -18.82 16.98
C ARG A 266 21.78 -19.00 17.48
N ASP A 267 22.11 -20.17 17.99
CA ASP A 267 23.40 -20.48 18.62
C ASP A 267 24.23 -21.51 17.85
N ASN A 268 23.66 -22.12 16.81
CA ASN A 268 24.31 -23.16 16.02
C ASN A 268 24.36 -22.81 14.52
N SER A 269 24.81 -21.59 14.18
CA SER A 269 24.95 -21.12 12.80
C SER A 269 26.33 -20.53 12.50
N SER A 270 26.81 -20.71 11.26
CA SER A 270 28.01 -20.03 10.75
C SER A 270 27.81 -18.52 10.52
N GLU A 271 26.56 -18.05 10.54
CA GLU A 271 26.21 -16.64 10.33
C GLU A 271 26.25 -15.80 11.61
N GLY A 272 26.65 -16.41 12.74
CA GLY A 272 26.75 -15.74 14.04
C GLY A 272 25.43 -15.73 14.83
N PRO A 273 25.47 -15.30 16.10
CA PRO A 273 24.29 -15.33 16.96
C PRO A 273 23.32 -14.19 16.63
N CYS A 274 22.03 -14.50 16.68
CA CYS A 274 20.94 -13.51 16.65
C CYS A 274 19.69 -14.13 17.28
N LEU A 275 18.72 -13.30 17.66
CA LEU A 275 17.43 -13.75 18.17
C LEU A 275 16.47 -13.99 17.01
N LEU A 276 15.89 -15.20 16.95
CA LEU A 276 14.79 -15.56 16.06
C LEU A 276 13.48 -15.31 16.80
N CYS A 277 12.85 -14.17 16.53
CA CYS A 277 11.65 -13.71 17.22
C CYS A 277 10.40 -14.09 16.42
N TYR A 278 9.68 -15.10 16.92
CA TYR A 278 8.44 -15.58 16.32
C TYR A 278 7.26 -14.74 16.80
N ASN A 279 6.43 -14.33 15.84
CA ASN A 279 5.27 -13.49 16.06
C ASN A 279 4.01 -14.33 15.98
N PHE A 280 3.19 -14.21 17.02
CA PHE A 280 1.93 -14.92 17.18
C PHE A 280 0.79 -13.92 17.35
N CYS A 281 -0.39 -14.35 16.95
CA CYS A 281 -1.66 -13.66 17.15
C CYS A 281 -2.60 -14.51 17.99
N SER A 282 -3.46 -13.88 18.78
CA SER A 282 -4.47 -14.61 19.53
C SER A 282 -5.45 -15.30 18.57
N GLN A 283 -5.97 -16.47 18.93
CA GLN A 283 -6.96 -17.15 18.11
C GLN A 283 -8.25 -16.32 17.99
N ASP A 284 -8.66 -15.62 19.06
CA ASP A 284 -9.82 -14.75 19.02
C ASP A 284 -9.62 -13.63 17.98
N TYR A 285 -8.43 -13.04 17.90
CA TYR A 285 -8.08 -12.10 16.84
C TYR A 285 -8.10 -12.78 15.47
N TRP A 286 -7.43 -13.91 15.32
CA TRP A 286 -7.35 -14.68 14.07
C TRP A 286 -8.74 -15.00 13.49
N ASP A 287 -9.66 -15.45 14.35
CA ASP A 287 -11.00 -15.89 13.95
C ASP A 287 -11.95 -14.70 13.67
N ASN A 288 -11.69 -13.52 14.26
CA ASN A 288 -12.55 -12.33 14.13
C ASN A 288 -11.94 -11.19 13.29
N TRP A 289 -10.68 -11.32 12.86
CA TRP A 289 -9.98 -10.29 12.11
C TRP A 289 -10.67 -10.00 10.78
N LYS A 290 -10.68 -8.72 10.43
CA LYS A 290 -11.13 -8.21 9.14
C LYS A 290 -10.07 -7.24 8.63
N PRO A 291 -9.74 -7.24 7.33
CA PRO A 291 -8.82 -6.28 6.77
C PRO A 291 -9.28 -4.85 7.06
N VAL A 292 -8.36 -4.05 7.59
CA VAL A 292 -8.57 -2.60 7.75
C VAL A 292 -8.56 -2.00 6.35
N VAL A 293 -9.75 -1.79 5.80
CA VAL A 293 -9.94 -1.02 4.57
C VAL A 293 -10.06 0.44 4.98
N ASP A 294 -9.15 1.29 4.50
CA ASP A 294 -9.27 2.74 4.67
C ASP A 294 -10.52 3.19 3.88
N GLU A 295 -11.66 3.35 4.58
CA GLU A 295 -12.99 3.54 4.00
C GLU A 295 -13.24 4.94 3.41
N THR A 296 -12.22 5.60 2.86
CA THR A 296 -12.49 6.65 1.89
C THR A 296 -12.29 6.06 0.51
N PRO A 297 -13.33 5.50 -0.16
CA PRO A 297 -13.18 4.99 -1.51
C PRO A 297 -12.75 6.15 -2.41
N VAL A 298 -11.45 6.24 -2.68
CA VAL A 298 -10.91 7.10 -3.73
C VAL A 298 -11.31 6.43 -5.03
N THR A 299 -12.32 7.00 -5.68
CA THR A 299 -12.77 6.55 -7.00
C THR A 299 -12.39 7.56 -8.06
N PRO A 300 -12.27 7.15 -9.33
CA PRO A 300 -12.04 8.08 -10.42
C PRO A 300 -13.10 9.18 -10.49
N THR A 301 -12.63 10.43 -10.62
CA THR A 301 -13.53 11.57 -10.86
C THR A 301 -13.73 11.71 -12.37
N LEU A 302 -14.89 11.28 -12.87
CA LEU A 302 -15.22 11.37 -14.28
C LEU A 302 -15.74 12.77 -14.64
N MET A 303 -15.44 13.22 -15.86
CA MET A 303 -15.91 14.52 -16.35
C MET A 303 -17.43 14.60 -16.43
N GLU A 304 -18.01 15.79 -16.25
CA GLU A 304 -19.45 15.98 -16.41
C GLU A 304 -19.91 15.54 -17.82
N GLY A 305 -21.02 14.80 -17.89
CA GLY A 305 -21.59 14.33 -19.14
C GLY A 305 -20.86 13.13 -19.79
N TRP A 306 -19.87 12.53 -19.12
CA TRP A 306 -19.10 11.38 -19.63
C TRP A 306 -19.99 10.26 -20.20
N ARG A 307 -21.11 9.95 -19.53
CA ARG A 307 -21.99 8.85 -19.93
C ARG A 307 -22.65 9.11 -21.27
N SER A 308 -23.05 10.35 -21.56
CA SER A 308 -23.66 10.74 -22.83
C SER A 308 -22.68 10.65 -24.01
N LEU A 309 -21.37 10.74 -23.74
CA LEU A 309 -20.33 10.54 -24.75
C LEU A 309 -20.21 9.07 -25.16
N ILE A 310 -20.36 8.15 -24.21
CA ILE A 310 -20.27 6.69 -24.44
C ILE A 310 -21.61 6.12 -24.92
N GLN A 311 -22.72 6.48 -24.27
CA GLN A 311 -24.08 6.03 -24.59
C GLN A 311 -24.81 7.08 -25.41
N ASN A 312 -24.26 7.40 -26.58
CA ASN A 312 -24.80 8.45 -27.44
C ASN A 312 -26.05 7.94 -28.18
N PRO A 313 -27.24 8.54 -27.99
CA PRO A 313 -28.48 8.07 -28.65
C PRO A 313 -28.51 8.36 -30.16
N THR A 314 -27.70 9.32 -30.63
CA THR A 314 -27.58 9.74 -32.02
C THR A 314 -26.57 8.89 -32.79
N ASN A 315 -25.43 8.58 -32.17
CA ASN A 315 -24.45 7.65 -32.69
C ASN A 315 -24.33 6.44 -31.75
N ARG A 316 -25.16 5.43 -32.02
CA ARG A 316 -25.34 4.28 -31.12
C ARG A 316 -24.21 3.26 -31.19
N GLU A 317 -23.32 3.36 -32.16
CA GLU A 317 -22.18 2.46 -32.31
C GLU A 317 -20.88 3.27 -32.18
N ILE A 318 -19.97 2.80 -31.33
CA ILE A 318 -18.63 3.36 -31.18
C ILE A 318 -17.63 2.24 -31.33
N THR A 319 -16.73 2.40 -32.29
CA THR A 319 -15.56 1.53 -32.45
C THR A 319 -14.39 2.17 -31.72
N PHE A 320 -13.72 1.41 -30.88
CA PHE A 320 -12.46 1.78 -30.25
C PHE A 320 -11.33 0.94 -30.81
N LYS A 321 -10.15 1.55 -30.93
CA LYS A 321 -8.87 0.85 -31.08
C LYS A 321 -8.01 1.06 -29.84
N LEU A 322 -7.18 0.09 -29.50
CA LEU A 322 -6.16 0.32 -28.47
C LEU A 322 -5.21 1.43 -28.98
N ALA A 323 -4.78 2.33 -28.09
CA ALA A 323 -3.86 3.40 -28.46
C ALA A 323 -2.52 2.83 -28.96
N GLU A 324 -1.83 3.57 -29.83
CA GLU A 324 -0.45 3.28 -30.26
C GLU A 324 0.54 3.92 -29.28
N ASP A 325 1.63 3.21 -28.96
CA ASP A 325 2.70 3.74 -28.13
C ASP A 325 3.44 4.90 -28.84
N GLY A 326 3.51 6.06 -28.18
CA GLY A 326 4.21 7.23 -28.70
C GLY A 326 3.36 8.19 -29.54
N ASP A 327 2.04 7.96 -29.59
CA ASP A 327 1.09 8.91 -30.16
C ASP A 327 0.85 10.12 -29.22
N GLU A 328 0.20 11.17 -29.72
CA GLU A 328 -0.03 12.44 -29.00
C GLU A 328 -0.81 12.30 -27.67
N ASP A 329 -1.46 11.15 -27.46
CA ASP A 329 -2.26 10.85 -26.27
C ASP A 329 -1.59 9.83 -25.30
N GLY A 330 -0.33 9.45 -25.52
CA GLY A 330 0.45 8.62 -24.60
C GLY A 330 0.64 7.16 -25.04
N PHE A 331 0.52 6.23 -24.09
CA PHE A 331 0.79 4.79 -24.27
C PHE A 331 -0.50 3.97 -24.40
N ALA A 332 -0.38 2.74 -24.93
CA ALA A 332 -1.47 1.79 -25.15
C ALA A 332 -2.09 1.23 -23.86
N PHE A 333 -1.25 1.02 -22.85
CA PHE A 333 -1.62 0.44 -21.56
C PHE A 333 -0.65 0.89 -20.47
N GLY A 334 -1.06 0.72 -19.21
CA GLY A 334 -0.27 1.18 -18.06
C GLY A 334 -0.92 0.82 -16.73
N TYR A 335 -0.48 1.44 -15.64
CA TYR A 335 -1.16 1.32 -14.36
C TYR A 335 -1.85 2.64 -14.04
N CYS A 336 -2.98 2.59 -13.35
CA CYS A 336 -3.69 3.77 -12.86
C CYS A 336 -3.77 3.75 -11.33
N ASN A 337 -3.70 4.92 -10.72
CA ASN A 337 -4.03 5.12 -9.30
C ASN A 337 -5.53 4.92 -9.06
N LEU A 338 -5.93 4.83 -7.78
CA LEU A 338 -7.33 4.67 -7.38
C LEU A 338 -8.22 5.84 -7.83
N ASP A 339 -7.64 7.04 -7.93
CA ASP A 339 -8.30 8.26 -8.42
C ASP A 339 -8.41 8.35 -9.96
N GLY A 340 -7.93 7.33 -10.67
CA GLY A 340 -7.95 7.26 -12.14
C GLY A 340 -6.80 7.95 -12.86
N SER A 341 -5.89 8.62 -12.16
CA SER A 341 -4.67 9.15 -12.79
C SER A 341 -3.77 8.02 -13.29
N VAL A 342 -3.22 8.17 -14.49
CA VAL A 342 -2.28 7.20 -15.09
C VAL A 342 -0.92 7.34 -14.41
N LYS A 343 -0.33 6.23 -13.97
CA LYS A 343 1.02 6.17 -13.39
C LYS A 343 2.05 6.27 -14.51
N ASP A 344 3.11 7.03 -14.27
CA ASP A 344 4.24 7.13 -15.20
C ASP A 344 5.06 5.83 -15.12
N ALA A 345 4.82 4.92 -16.07
CA ALA A 345 5.51 3.65 -16.18
C ALA A 345 5.80 3.33 -17.64
N THR A 346 7.08 3.16 -17.98
CA THR A 346 7.50 2.72 -19.31
C THR A 346 7.32 1.20 -19.42
N LEU A 347 6.29 0.78 -20.15
CA LEU A 347 6.07 -0.62 -20.52
C LEU A 347 6.34 -0.78 -22.02
N SER A 348 6.83 -1.95 -22.43
CA SER A 348 7.04 -2.26 -23.85
C SER A 348 5.86 -3.06 -24.40
N ALA A 349 5.18 -2.47 -25.38
CA ALA A 349 4.15 -3.14 -26.16
C ALA A 349 4.71 -4.29 -27.02
N ASN A 350 3.90 -5.33 -27.21
CA ASN A 350 4.06 -6.29 -28.29
C ASN A 350 3.70 -5.63 -29.64
N ASP A 351 4.25 -6.13 -30.74
CA ASP A 351 3.90 -5.64 -32.09
C ASP A 351 2.43 -5.93 -32.43
N GLY A 352 1.72 -4.95 -33.03
CA GLY A 352 0.38 -5.12 -33.60
C GLY A 352 -0.78 -5.03 -32.60
N ILE A 353 -0.54 -4.60 -31.36
CA ILE A 353 -1.60 -4.49 -30.34
C ILE A 353 -2.67 -3.44 -30.69
N GLU A 354 -2.33 -2.47 -31.55
CA GLU A 354 -3.20 -1.42 -32.08
C GLU A 354 -4.33 -1.94 -32.98
N ASP A 355 -4.23 -3.19 -33.44
CA ASP A 355 -5.28 -3.88 -34.20
C ASP A 355 -6.39 -4.44 -33.30
N ALA A 356 -6.20 -4.44 -31.98
CA ALA A 356 -7.27 -4.78 -31.05
C ALA A 356 -8.42 -3.76 -31.17
N THR A 357 -9.65 -4.26 -31.32
CA THR A 357 -10.85 -3.42 -31.43
C THR A 357 -11.88 -3.76 -30.38
N LEU A 358 -12.55 -2.74 -29.84
CA LEU A 358 -13.73 -2.88 -29.00
C LEU A 358 -14.86 -2.08 -29.63
N VAL A 359 -15.92 -2.74 -30.08
CA VAL A 359 -17.12 -2.10 -30.63
C VAL A 359 -18.21 -2.15 -29.58
N LEU A 360 -18.76 -1.01 -29.19
CA LEU A 360 -19.90 -0.90 -28.28
C LEU A 360 -21.12 -0.39 -29.05
N TYR A 361 -22.26 -1.04 -28.85
CA TYR A 361 -23.56 -0.61 -29.36
C TYR A 361 -24.54 -0.31 -28.22
N TYR A 362 -25.06 0.90 -28.17
CA TYR A 362 -26.06 1.36 -27.20
C TYR A 362 -27.49 1.19 -27.74
N GLY A 363 -28.20 0.19 -27.23
CA GLY A 363 -29.55 -0.15 -27.68
C GLY A 363 -30.68 0.65 -27.02
N GLY A 364 -30.36 1.51 -26.05
CA GLY A 364 -31.34 2.29 -25.27
C GLY A 364 -31.81 1.60 -23.99
N THR A 365 -31.56 0.30 -23.84
CA THR A 365 -31.73 -0.47 -22.59
C THR A 365 -30.55 -1.42 -22.38
N ASP A 366 -30.23 -1.75 -21.14
CA ASP A 366 -29.14 -2.66 -20.80
C ASP A 366 -29.21 -4.02 -21.51
N ALA A 367 -30.42 -4.57 -21.65
CA ALA A 367 -30.65 -5.85 -22.34
C ALA A 367 -30.36 -5.80 -23.86
N THR A 368 -30.26 -4.60 -24.43
CA THR A 368 -30.04 -4.35 -25.87
C THR A 368 -28.67 -3.75 -26.17
N ASN A 369 -27.87 -3.50 -25.15
CA ASN A 369 -26.50 -3.03 -25.29
C ASN A 369 -25.60 -4.22 -25.65
N THR A 370 -24.92 -4.15 -26.78
CA THR A 370 -24.07 -5.26 -27.27
C THR A 370 -22.64 -4.80 -27.46
N TYR A 371 -21.68 -5.71 -27.32
CA TYR A 371 -20.28 -5.44 -27.62
C TYR A 371 -19.66 -6.54 -28.47
N THR A 372 -18.62 -6.16 -29.20
CA THR A 372 -17.70 -7.07 -29.87
C THR A 372 -16.28 -6.65 -29.54
N TYR A 373 -15.52 -7.51 -28.88
CA TYR A 373 -14.08 -7.37 -28.78
C TYR A 373 -13.41 -8.25 -29.84
N THR A 374 -12.45 -7.71 -30.58
CA THR A 374 -11.59 -8.46 -31.50
C THR A 374 -10.14 -8.27 -31.07
N ALA A 375 -9.44 -9.36 -30.78
CA ALA A 375 -8.02 -9.35 -30.45
C ALA A 375 -7.16 -9.15 -31.71
N PRO A 376 -5.86 -8.79 -31.56
CA PRO A 376 -4.95 -8.60 -32.70
C PRO A 376 -4.81 -9.83 -33.62
N ASP A 377 -5.02 -11.04 -33.10
CA ASP A 377 -4.99 -12.28 -33.88
C ASP A 377 -6.29 -12.53 -34.69
N GLY A 378 -7.26 -11.63 -34.58
CA GLY A 378 -8.57 -11.70 -35.25
C GLY A 378 -9.61 -12.53 -34.49
N SER A 379 -9.27 -13.13 -33.34
CA SER A 379 -10.26 -13.81 -32.50
C SER A 379 -11.24 -12.80 -31.91
N ALA A 380 -12.53 -13.16 -31.89
CA ALA A 380 -13.59 -12.24 -31.48
C ALA A 380 -14.46 -12.82 -30.36
N ILE A 381 -14.81 -11.97 -29.40
CA ILE A 381 -15.75 -12.23 -28.30
C ILE A 381 -16.90 -11.25 -28.45
N THR A 382 -18.12 -11.78 -28.46
CA THR A 382 -19.34 -10.96 -28.56
C THR A 382 -20.23 -11.20 -27.35
N GLY A 383 -21.03 -10.21 -26.97
CA GLY A 383 -21.95 -10.34 -25.85
C GLY A 383 -22.79 -9.09 -25.62
N THR A 384 -23.41 -9.02 -24.44
CA THR A 384 -24.12 -7.84 -23.95
C THR A 384 -23.31 -7.14 -22.87
N TYR A 385 -23.53 -5.84 -22.67
CA TYR A 385 -22.88 -5.11 -21.57
C TYR A 385 -23.86 -4.23 -20.80
N THR A 386 -23.56 -4.01 -19.52
CA THR A 386 -24.17 -2.96 -18.70
C THR A 386 -23.13 -1.91 -18.35
N LEU A 387 -23.58 -0.68 -18.06
CA LEU A 387 -22.74 0.41 -17.60
C LEU A 387 -23.48 1.16 -16.48
N ASP A 388 -22.94 1.11 -15.27
CA ASP A 388 -23.55 1.73 -14.09
C ASP A 388 -23.19 3.21 -13.93
N ASP A 389 -23.78 3.86 -12.92
CA ASP A 389 -23.57 5.28 -12.61
C ASP A 389 -22.16 5.57 -12.06
N ASN A 390 -21.43 4.55 -11.62
CA ASN A 390 -20.08 4.65 -11.10
C ASN A 390 -19.01 4.45 -12.20
N GLY A 391 -19.43 4.31 -13.45
CA GLY A 391 -18.54 4.06 -14.58
C GLY A 391 -18.01 2.64 -14.64
N ILE A 392 -18.73 1.65 -14.14
CA ILE A 392 -18.34 0.23 -14.22
C ILE A 392 -19.08 -0.43 -15.37
N PHE A 393 -18.30 -0.95 -16.33
CA PHE A 393 -18.79 -1.87 -17.34
C PHE A 393 -18.85 -3.29 -16.80
N THR A 394 -19.90 -4.03 -17.12
CA THR A 394 -19.97 -5.49 -16.95
C THR A 394 -20.20 -6.13 -18.31
N PHE A 395 -19.28 -6.97 -18.77
CA PHE A 395 -19.34 -7.64 -20.06
C PHE A 395 -19.81 -9.09 -19.90
N SER A 396 -20.88 -9.51 -20.57
CA SER A 396 -21.49 -10.82 -20.31
C SER A 396 -20.53 -12.02 -20.48
N ASN A 397 -19.57 -11.91 -21.40
CA ASN A 397 -18.58 -12.95 -21.71
C ASN A 397 -17.14 -12.49 -21.46
N GLY A 398 -16.94 -11.39 -20.72
CA GLY A 398 -15.63 -10.76 -20.55
C GLY A 398 -15.02 -10.27 -21.87
N LEU A 399 -13.72 -9.97 -21.87
CA LEU A 399 -12.94 -9.54 -23.06
C LEU A 399 -11.81 -10.51 -23.43
N GLY A 400 -11.80 -11.72 -22.86
CA GLY A 400 -10.73 -12.70 -23.10
C GLY A 400 -9.42 -12.35 -22.39
N ASN A 401 -8.30 -12.81 -22.94
CA ASN A 401 -6.97 -12.67 -22.35
C ASN A 401 -5.92 -12.38 -23.45
N THR A 402 -5.77 -11.11 -23.82
CA THR A 402 -4.89 -10.68 -24.91
C THR A 402 -3.55 -10.21 -24.36
N SER A 403 -2.45 -10.77 -24.83
CA SER A 403 -1.10 -10.33 -24.41
C SER A 403 -0.75 -8.99 -25.04
N LEU A 404 -0.56 -7.95 -24.21
CA LEU A 404 -0.19 -6.60 -24.67
C LEU A 404 1.31 -6.32 -24.53
N GLY A 405 1.99 -7.00 -23.61
CA GLY A 405 3.42 -6.88 -23.37
C GLY A 405 3.95 -7.98 -22.46
N ALA A 406 5.25 -7.92 -22.12
CA ALA A 406 5.86 -8.89 -21.22
C ALA A 406 5.16 -8.88 -19.84
N ASN A 407 4.57 -10.01 -19.46
CA ASN A 407 3.79 -10.19 -18.23
C ASN A 407 2.60 -9.22 -18.08
N TYR A 408 2.07 -8.70 -19.20
CA TYR A 408 0.94 -7.77 -19.17
C TYR A 408 -0.13 -8.21 -20.16
N ASN A 409 -1.25 -8.69 -19.63
CA ASN A 409 -2.38 -9.16 -20.43
C ASN A 409 -3.64 -8.34 -20.17
N MET A 410 -4.32 -7.96 -21.24
CA MET A 410 -5.64 -7.37 -21.20
C MET A 410 -6.70 -8.43 -20.89
N SER A 411 -7.49 -8.20 -19.86
CA SER A 411 -8.62 -9.04 -19.48
C SER A 411 -9.58 -8.24 -18.59
N THR A 412 -10.79 -8.74 -18.38
CA THR A 412 -11.69 -8.21 -17.35
C THR A 412 -11.31 -8.72 -15.96
N ASN A 413 -11.95 -8.18 -14.92
CA ASN A 413 -12.00 -8.83 -13.61
C ASN A 413 -12.68 -10.21 -13.70
N ALA A 414 -12.58 -11.01 -12.64
CA ALA A 414 -13.18 -12.35 -12.57
C ALA A 414 -14.72 -12.33 -12.67
N ASP A 415 -15.35 -11.23 -12.28
CA ASP A 415 -16.78 -10.94 -12.41
C ASP A 415 -17.14 -10.27 -13.75
N ASN A 416 -16.20 -10.27 -14.71
CA ASN A 416 -16.28 -9.63 -16.02
C ASN A 416 -16.45 -8.10 -16.02
N THR A 417 -16.02 -7.43 -14.95
CA THR A 417 -16.08 -5.97 -14.86
C THR A 417 -14.80 -5.26 -15.32
N LEU A 418 -14.95 -4.01 -15.75
CA LEU A 418 -13.89 -3.01 -15.90
C LEU A 418 -14.41 -1.64 -15.47
N ARG A 419 -13.59 -0.84 -14.79
CA ARG A 419 -13.95 0.52 -14.38
C ARG A 419 -13.42 1.55 -15.37
N ILE A 420 -14.20 2.58 -15.67
CA ILE A 420 -13.72 3.77 -16.40
C ILE A 420 -12.79 4.55 -15.46
N MET A 421 -11.53 4.67 -15.83
CA MET A 421 -10.52 5.44 -15.10
C MET A 421 -10.54 6.90 -15.53
N SER A 422 -10.76 7.16 -16.81
CA SER A 422 -10.90 8.51 -17.35
C SER A 422 -11.64 8.48 -18.68
N VAL A 423 -12.31 9.59 -18.99
CA VAL A 423 -12.93 9.85 -20.30
C VAL A 423 -12.35 11.15 -20.82
N THR A 424 -11.84 11.10 -22.05
CA THR A 424 -11.35 12.29 -22.75
C THR A 424 -12.30 12.59 -23.88
N LYS A 425 -12.80 13.82 -23.93
CA LYS A 425 -13.46 14.35 -25.13
C LYS A 425 -12.43 15.04 -26.01
N ASP A 426 -12.72 15.09 -27.30
CA ASP A 426 -12.03 15.98 -28.19
C ASP A 426 -12.47 17.41 -27.85
N ASP A 427 -11.52 18.27 -27.48
CA ASP A 427 -11.81 19.65 -27.08
C ASP A 427 -12.42 20.48 -28.22
N TYR A 428 -12.27 20.00 -29.47
CA TYR A 428 -12.70 20.68 -30.68
C TYR A 428 -14.11 20.26 -31.12
N THR A 429 -14.42 18.95 -31.18
CA THR A 429 -15.76 18.45 -31.58
C THR A 429 -16.69 18.25 -30.40
N GLY A 430 -16.16 18.17 -29.18
CA GLY A 430 -16.88 17.70 -28.00
C GLY A 430 -17.25 16.22 -28.05
N SER A 431 -16.82 15.48 -29.08
CA SER A 431 -17.09 14.05 -29.21
C SER A 431 -16.17 13.24 -28.31
N LEU A 432 -16.52 11.99 -28.05
CA LEU A 432 -15.64 11.05 -27.36
C LEU A 432 -14.32 10.91 -28.12
N LYS A 433 -13.19 11.12 -27.45
CA LYS A 433 -11.84 10.94 -28.00
C LYS A 433 -11.22 9.63 -27.52
N SER A 434 -11.18 9.41 -26.21
CA SER A 434 -10.66 8.16 -25.64
C SER A 434 -11.25 7.84 -24.27
N VAL A 435 -11.05 6.59 -23.85
CA VAL A 435 -11.41 6.09 -22.53
C VAL A 435 -10.27 5.23 -21.98
N TRP A 436 -10.00 5.33 -20.68
CA TRP A 436 -9.18 4.36 -19.98
C TRP A 436 -10.07 3.37 -19.23
N LEU A 437 -9.89 2.08 -19.45
CA LEU A 437 -10.59 1.00 -18.74
C LEU A 437 -9.61 0.29 -17.79
N GLY A 438 -9.95 0.19 -16.51
CA GLY A 438 -9.13 -0.38 -15.46
C GLY A 438 -9.66 -1.72 -14.95
N LYS A 439 -8.80 -2.73 -15.01
CA LYS A 439 -8.93 -3.99 -14.27
C LYS A 439 -8.35 -3.82 -12.87
N GLN A 440 -9.00 -4.37 -11.85
CA GLN A 440 -8.53 -4.26 -10.47
C GLN A 440 -7.23 -5.03 -10.28
N CYS A 441 -6.23 -4.38 -9.69
CA CYS A 441 -5.09 -5.04 -9.10
C CYS A 441 -5.35 -5.14 -7.61
N ILE A 442 -5.54 -6.38 -7.17
CA ILE A 442 -5.77 -6.70 -5.77
C ILE A 442 -4.43 -7.16 -5.19
N ASP A 443 -4.07 -6.62 -4.03
CA ASP A 443 -2.90 -7.08 -3.28
C ASP A 443 -3.18 -8.47 -2.69
N ASP A 444 -2.17 -9.05 -2.07
CA ASP A 444 -2.30 -10.35 -1.42
C ASP A 444 -3.35 -10.34 -0.30
N GLN A 445 -3.65 -9.17 0.29
CA GLN A 445 -4.66 -8.99 1.34
C GLN A 445 -6.09 -8.79 0.82
N GLY A 446 -6.32 -8.85 -0.50
CA GLY A 446 -7.66 -8.66 -1.06
C GLY A 446 -8.04 -7.18 -1.27
N ASN A 447 -7.13 -6.24 -1.00
CA ASN A 447 -7.37 -4.82 -1.17
C ASN A 447 -7.02 -4.37 -2.59
N LEU A 448 -7.86 -3.47 -3.10
CA LEU A 448 -7.57 -2.77 -4.33
C LEU A 448 -6.48 -1.72 -4.08
N PHE A 449 -5.29 -1.90 -4.66
CA PHE A 449 -4.18 -0.94 -4.51
C PHE A 449 -3.90 -0.13 -5.78
N GLN A 450 -4.32 -0.61 -6.96
CA GLN A 450 -4.23 0.11 -8.23
C GLN A 450 -5.14 -0.53 -9.29
N TYR A 451 -5.11 0.03 -10.50
CA TYR A 451 -5.73 -0.58 -11.67
C TYR A 451 -4.70 -0.88 -12.76
N GLN A 452 -4.87 -2.00 -13.45
CA GLN A 452 -4.24 -2.28 -14.72
C GLN A 452 -5.09 -1.61 -15.82
N GLY A 453 -4.57 -0.55 -16.44
CA GLY A 453 -5.31 0.34 -17.34
C GLY A 453 -5.07 0.05 -18.83
N TYR A 454 -6.15 0.11 -19.61
CA TYR A 454 -6.16 -0.07 -21.07
C TYR A 454 -6.68 1.20 -21.75
N HIS A 455 -5.90 1.77 -22.67
CA HIS A 455 -6.23 3.03 -23.32
C HIS A 455 -6.92 2.79 -24.67
N TRP A 456 -8.20 3.12 -24.75
CA TRP A 456 -9.04 2.92 -25.92
C TRP A 456 -9.35 4.24 -26.61
N LYS A 457 -8.90 4.40 -27.86
CA LYS A 457 -9.20 5.56 -28.70
C LYS A 457 -10.44 5.32 -29.54
N ALA A 458 -11.41 6.22 -29.41
CA ALA A 458 -12.62 6.19 -30.22
C ALA A 458 -12.27 6.49 -31.69
N GLN A 459 -12.76 5.65 -32.58
CA GLN A 459 -12.63 5.80 -34.02
C GLN A 459 -13.81 6.63 -34.51
N THR A 460 -13.64 7.94 -34.57
CA THR A 460 -14.62 8.81 -35.23
C THR A 460 -14.51 8.61 -36.74
N ALA A 461 -15.62 8.22 -37.39
CA ALA A 461 -15.67 8.04 -38.83
C ALA A 461 -15.36 9.36 -39.57
N GLY A 462 -14.10 9.53 -39.97
CA GLY A 462 -13.68 10.21 -41.21
C GLY A 462 -14.27 11.58 -41.54
N ALA A 463 -14.37 12.51 -40.59
CA ALA A 463 -14.50 13.93 -40.91
C ALA A 463 -13.38 14.71 -40.21
N THR A 464 -12.30 14.99 -40.95
CA THR A 464 -11.33 16.01 -40.53
C THR A 464 -12.05 17.35 -40.61
N VAL A 465 -12.70 17.76 -39.52
CA VAL A 465 -13.30 19.08 -39.47
C VAL A 465 -12.15 20.08 -39.48
N LYS A 466 -12.17 20.99 -40.46
CA LYS A 466 -11.08 21.94 -40.69
C LYS A 466 -11.07 22.96 -39.56
N LYS A 467 -9.90 23.19 -38.95
CA LYS A 467 -9.73 24.11 -37.80
C LYS A 467 -8.91 25.33 -38.18
N TYR A 468 -9.35 26.51 -37.74
CA TYR A 468 -8.63 27.78 -37.91
C TYR A 468 -8.15 28.27 -36.55
N LYS A 469 -6.90 28.73 -36.48
CA LYS A 469 -6.28 29.14 -35.22
C LYS A 469 -6.51 30.62 -34.98
N GLY A 470 -7.27 30.95 -33.96
CA GLY A 470 -7.55 32.29 -33.49
C GLY A 470 -6.63 32.71 -32.35
N VAL A 471 -6.11 33.94 -32.38
CA VAL A 471 -5.31 34.54 -31.30
C VAL A 471 -5.68 36.01 -31.15
N LEU A 472 -6.03 36.42 -29.94
CA LEU A 472 -6.17 37.83 -29.56
C LEU A 472 -4.81 38.36 -29.14
N ASN A 473 -4.41 39.49 -29.69
CA ASN A 473 -3.11 40.11 -29.45
C ASN A 473 -3.29 41.52 -28.90
N TYR A 474 -2.40 41.89 -27.99
CA TYR A 474 -2.31 43.19 -27.35
C TYR A 474 -0.89 43.73 -27.47
N PHE A 475 -0.74 45.04 -27.68
CA PHE A 475 0.55 45.70 -27.59
C PHE A 475 0.46 47.14 -27.06
N SER A 476 1.53 47.58 -26.39
CA SER A 476 1.71 48.97 -25.96
C SER A 476 2.52 49.80 -26.97
N THR A 477 2.66 51.10 -26.72
CA THR A 477 3.39 52.03 -27.61
C THR A 477 4.80 51.52 -27.89
N GLY A 478 5.17 51.45 -29.17
CA GLY A 478 6.48 50.93 -29.59
C GLY A 478 6.68 49.43 -29.34
N PHE A 479 5.60 48.67 -29.09
CA PHE A 479 5.63 47.24 -28.79
C PHE A 479 6.43 46.89 -27.53
N ALA A 480 6.53 47.81 -26.57
CA ALA A 480 7.30 47.60 -25.33
C ALA A 480 6.75 46.43 -24.48
N VAL A 481 5.44 46.19 -24.55
CA VAL A 481 4.77 45.01 -24.00
C VAL A 481 3.90 44.42 -25.08
N THR A 482 3.99 43.10 -25.27
CA THR A 482 3.09 42.31 -26.11
C THR A 482 2.51 41.16 -25.30
N LEU A 483 1.21 40.93 -25.45
CA LEU A 483 0.50 39.83 -24.79
C LEU A 483 -0.43 39.18 -25.81
N SER A 484 -0.63 37.87 -25.68
CA SER A 484 -1.52 37.10 -26.55
C SER A 484 -2.38 36.16 -25.72
N SER A 485 -3.58 35.88 -26.22
CA SER A 485 -4.40 34.80 -25.65
C SER A 485 -3.75 33.44 -25.94
N SER A 486 -4.20 32.41 -25.22
CA SER A 486 -4.05 31.04 -25.72
C SER A 486 -4.73 30.90 -27.08
N ASP A 487 -4.29 29.92 -27.87
CA ASP A 487 -4.92 29.59 -29.15
C ASP A 487 -6.38 29.16 -28.92
N VAL A 488 -7.30 29.76 -29.67
CA VAL A 488 -8.71 29.33 -29.74
C VAL A 488 -8.94 28.77 -31.13
N PHE A 489 -9.49 27.57 -31.24
CA PHE A 489 -9.71 26.92 -32.54
C PHE A 489 -11.14 27.12 -33.02
N ILE A 490 -11.29 27.73 -34.20
CA ILE A 490 -12.57 27.96 -34.85
C ILE A 490 -12.89 26.75 -35.72
N THR A 491 -14.08 26.19 -35.52
CA THR A 491 -14.46 24.83 -35.97
C THR A 491 -15.69 24.84 -36.88
N GLY A 492 -16.48 25.91 -36.79
CA GLY A 492 -17.67 26.19 -37.57
C GLY A 492 -18.27 27.53 -37.17
N ASP A 493 -19.52 27.77 -37.59
CA ASP A 493 -20.28 28.94 -37.18
C ASP A 493 -20.55 28.91 -35.66
N GLY A 494 -20.38 30.04 -34.98
CA GLY A 494 -20.62 30.10 -33.53
C GLY A 494 -19.87 31.21 -32.80
N ASP A 495 -20.07 31.26 -31.48
CA ASP A 495 -19.43 32.22 -30.59
C ASP A 495 -18.12 31.65 -30.02
N TYR A 496 -17.05 32.45 -30.05
CA TYR A 496 -15.72 32.09 -29.56
C TYR A 496 -15.17 33.21 -28.68
N THR A 497 -14.62 32.85 -27.52
CA THR A 497 -14.11 33.81 -26.53
C THR A 497 -12.60 33.69 -26.40
N PHE A 498 -11.92 34.83 -26.44
CA PHE A 498 -10.48 34.97 -26.35
C PHE A 498 -10.12 35.76 -25.10
N THR A 499 -9.21 35.23 -24.28
CA THR A 499 -8.82 35.88 -23.02
C THR A 499 -7.31 36.11 -22.98
N ILE A 500 -6.92 37.38 -22.82
CA ILE A 500 -5.56 37.77 -22.46
C ILE A 500 -5.52 37.94 -20.94
N ASN A 501 -4.62 37.24 -20.27
CA ASN A 501 -4.38 37.41 -18.85
C ASN A 501 -3.11 38.26 -18.63
N GLY A 502 -3.10 39.05 -17.55
CA GLY A 502 -1.96 39.90 -17.18
C GLY A 502 -2.41 41.29 -16.72
N ALA A 503 -1.50 42.24 -16.75
CA ALA A 503 -1.80 43.63 -16.40
C ALA A 503 -1.03 44.58 -17.30
N ASN A 504 -1.70 45.61 -17.81
CA ASN A 504 -1.04 46.71 -18.50
C ASN A 504 -1.92 47.98 -18.48
N SER A 505 -1.31 49.12 -18.18
CA SER A 505 -2.00 50.41 -18.08
C SER A 505 -1.90 51.28 -19.33
N GLU A 506 -1.11 50.90 -20.33
CA GLU A 506 -0.78 51.71 -21.51
C GLU A 506 -1.12 50.97 -22.83
N PRO A 507 -2.39 50.64 -23.08
CA PRO A 507 -2.85 50.04 -24.32
C PRO A 507 -2.55 50.94 -25.51
N TYR A 508 -2.05 50.33 -26.59
CA TYR A 508 -1.84 51.03 -27.85
C TYR A 508 -2.55 50.33 -29.01
N GLY A 509 -2.55 48.99 -29.06
CA GLY A 509 -3.36 48.27 -30.03
C GLY A 509 -3.79 46.88 -29.57
N ILE A 510 -4.94 46.45 -30.08
CA ILE A 510 -5.55 45.14 -29.81
C ILE A 510 -6.16 44.61 -31.10
N TYR A 511 -5.78 43.41 -31.52
CA TYR A 511 -6.33 42.77 -32.71
C TYR A 511 -6.50 41.26 -32.53
N LEU A 512 -7.57 40.73 -33.11
CA LEU A 512 -7.82 39.30 -33.22
C LEU A 512 -7.41 38.84 -34.62
N ASP A 513 -6.58 37.81 -34.69
CA ASP A 513 -6.25 37.11 -35.93
C ASP A 513 -6.84 35.69 -35.92
N ILE A 514 -7.43 35.27 -37.03
CA ILE A 514 -7.89 33.88 -37.24
C ILE A 514 -7.24 33.34 -38.52
N ALA A 515 -6.18 32.56 -38.34
CA ALA A 515 -5.31 32.13 -39.41
C ALA A 515 -6.03 31.22 -40.42
N LYS A 516 -5.84 31.51 -41.72
CA LYS A 516 -6.38 30.75 -42.87
C LYS A 516 -7.91 30.75 -43.05
N LEU A 517 -8.68 31.33 -42.12
CA LEU A 517 -10.15 31.34 -42.22
C LEU A 517 -10.62 32.01 -43.51
N TYR A 518 -10.00 33.13 -43.87
CA TYR A 518 -10.37 33.89 -45.07
C TYR A 518 -9.96 33.16 -46.37
N ALA A 519 -8.83 32.46 -46.36
CA ALA A 519 -8.37 31.70 -47.53
C ALA A 519 -9.35 30.59 -47.93
N ASP A 520 -9.95 29.96 -46.92
CA ASP A 520 -10.84 28.83 -47.10
C ASP A 520 -12.32 29.24 -47.17
N ASN A 521 -12.68 30.39 -46.58
CA ASN A 521 -14.05 30.92 -46.53
C ASN A 521 -14.04 32.44 -46.79
N ASN A 522 -13.95 32.85 -48.05
CA ASN A 522 -13.85 34.26 -48.44
C ASN A 522 -15.14 35.10 -48.21
N ASN A 523 -16.27 34.45 -47.93
CA ASN A 523 -17.53 35.09 -47.55
C ASN A 523 -17.80 35.07 -46.04
N CYS A 524 -16.78 34.74 -45.23
CA CYS A 524 -16.94 34.71 -43.79
C CYS A 524 -17.19 36.11 -43.21
N ASP A 525 -17.71 36.15 -41.98
CA ASP A 525 -17.76 37.34 -41.14
C ASP A 525 -17.36 36.94 -39.72
N VAL A 526 -16.80 37.89 -38.99
CA VAL A 526 -16.41 37.74 -37.60
C VAL A 526 -16.90 38.97 -36.88
N ILE A 527 -17.97 38.86 -36.11
CA ILE A 527 -18.66 39.98 -35.44
C ILE A 527 -18.26 40.00 -33.97
N ILE A 528 -17.84 41.14 -33.43
CA ILE A 528 -17.54 41.23 -31.99
C ILE A 528 -18.86 41.34 -31.22
N LYS A 529 -19.03 40.45 -30.24
CA LYS A 529 -20.27 40.31 -29.45
C LYS A 529 -20.16 40.95 -28.08
N SER A 530 -19.02 40.81 -27.42
CA SER A 530 -18.75 41.40 -26.11
C SER A 530 -17.26 41.64 -25.91
N ILE A 531 -16.94 42.64 -25.08
CA ILE A 531 -15.58 42.97 -24.67
C ILE A 531 -15.64 43.24 -23.18
N LYS A 532 -14.87 42.49 -22.38
CA LYS A 532 -14.71 42.74 -20.95
C LYS A 532 -13.29 43.05 -20.57
N VAL A 533 -13.12 44.00 -19.67
CA VAL A 533 -11.85 44.38 -19.07
C VAL A 533 -11.96 44.21 -17.56
N ASP A 534 -11.11 43.35 -16.99
CA ASP A 534 -11.17 42.94 -15.58
C ASP A 534 -12.57 42.49 -15.15
N GLY A 535 -13.25 41.75 -16.04
CA GLY A 535 -14.61 41.25 -15.85
C GLY A 535 -15.74 42.27 -16.11
N ASN A 536 -15.42 43.53 -16.38
CA ASN A 536 -16.42 44.58 -16.64
C ASN A 536 -16.66 44.76 -18.14
N GLU A 537 -17.92 44.76 -18.57
CA GLU A 537 -18.31 45.01 -19.96
C GLU A 537 -17.93 46.43 -20.42
N ILE A 538 -17.37 46.52 -21.63
CA ILE A 538 -16.99 47.75 -22.30
C ILE A 538 -17.97 48.00 -23.45
N SER A 539 -18.54 49.19 -23.52
CA SER A 539 -19.38 49.59 -24.65
C SER A 539 -18.53 49.85 -25.89
N PHE A 540 -18.93 49.27 -27.02
CA PHE A 540 -18.29 49.43 -28.33
C PHE A 540 -19.35 49.46 -29.45
N ASP A 541 -18.93 49.83 -30.66
CA ASP A 541 -19.72 49.70 -31.89
C ASP A 541 -18.93 48.88 -32.91
N ASP A 542 -19.36 47.65 -33.18
CA ASP A 542 -18.70 46.71 -34.11
C ASP A 542 -18.57 47.28 -35.53
N ALA A 543 -19.47 48.16 -35.95
CA ALA A 543 -19.43 48.79 -37.27
C ALA A 543 -18.25 49.79 -37.41
N THR A 544 -17.71 50.26 -36.28
CA THR A 544 -16.57 51.19 -36.23
C THR A 544 -15.23 50.49 -36.09
N ILE A 545 -15.24 49.23 -35.66
CA ILE A 545 -14.03 48.40 -35.49
C ILE A 545 -13.60 47.86 -36.85
N ASP A 546 -12.34 48.12 -37.20
CA ASP A 546 -11.80 47.69 -38.48
C ASP A 546 -11.89 46.16 -38.65
N ARG A 547 -12.38 45.75 -39.82
CA ARG A 547 -12.50 44.36 -40.26
C ARG A 547 -11.72 44.21 -41.57
N GLY A 548 -10.95 43.14 -41.68
CA GLY A 548 -10.03 42.97 -42.79
C GLY A 548 -9.32 41.62 -42.76
N THR A 549 -8.27 41.50 -43.57
CA THR A 549 -7.25 40.47 -43.43
C THR A 549 -6.02 41.01 -42.70
N ALA A 550 -5.16 40.13 -42.19
CA ALA A 550 -3.93 40.51 -41.54
C ALA A 550 -2.94 41.23 -42.48
N ASP A 551 -2.07 42.07 -41.91
CA ASP A 551 -1.11 42.87 -42.67
C ASP A 551 -0.13 41.96 -43.42
N GLY A 552 -0.10 42.07 -44.75
CA GLY A 552 0.76 41.23 -45.60
C GLY A 552 0.32 39.76 -45.71
N ASP A 553 -0.83 39.38 -45.12
CA ASP A 553 -1.38 38.03 -45.18
C ASP A 553 -2.88 38.05 -45.48
N HIS A 554 -3.19 37.84 -46.77
CA HIS A 554 -4.57 37.76 -47.28
C HIS A 554 -5.23 36.39 -47.03
N SER A 555 -4.68 35.55 -46.16
CA SER A 555 -5.28 34.27 -45.76
C SER A 555 -5.96 34.33 -44.39
N THR A 556 -5.56 35.30 -43.55
CA THR A 556 -5.93 35.40 -42.14
C THR A 556 -6.96 36.50 -41.93
N VAL A 557 -8.07 36.18 -41.26
CA VAL A 557 -9.06 37.18 -40.84
C VAL A 557 -8.47 38.02 -39.70
N ARG A 558 -8.65 39.35 -39.76
CA ARG A 558 -8.29 40.28 -38.69
C ARG A 558 -9.47 41.17 -38.27
N ARG A 559 -9.69 41.27 -36.95
CA ARG A 559 -10.52 42.33 -36.32
C ARG A 559 -9.64 43.22 -35.45
N TYR A 560 -9.54 44.50 -35.78
CA TYR A 560 -8.63 45.44 -35.12
C TYR A 560 -9.38 46.28 -34.08
N ILE A 561 -9.64 45.67 -32.91
CA ILE A 561 -10.47 46.21 -31.83
C ILE A 561 -10.00 47.60 -31.40
N VAL A 562 -8.70 47.75 -31.12
CA VAL A 562 -8.04 49.04 -30.92
C VAL A 562 -7.02 49.20 -32.02
N ASN A 563 -7.35 49.98 -33.06
CA ASN A 563 -6.43 50.33 -34.13
C ASN A 563 -5.83 51.71 -33.86
N PRO A 564 -4.55 51.81 -33.45
CA PRO A 564 -3.91 53.10 -33.20
C PRO A 564 -3.82 54.01 -34.44
N TRP A 565 -4.05 53.46 -35.64
CA TRP A 565 -4.08 54.20 -36.90
C TRP A 565 -5.48 54.30 -37.52
N GLY A 566 -6.50 53.78 -36.84
CA GLY A 566 -7.87 53.67 -37.30
C GLY A 566 -8.85 54.54 -36.49
N LYS A 567 -10.14 54.23 -36.62
CA LYS A 567 -11.22 54.99 -35.95
C LYS A 567 -11.29 54.73 -34.44
N THR A 568 -10.73 53.62 -33.97
CA THR A 568 -10.75 53.22 -32.55
C THR A 568 -9.50 53.64 -31.77
N ALA A 569 -8.61 54.46 -32.37
CA ALA A 569 -7.38 54.91 -31.72
C ALA A 569 -7.62 55.63 -30.37
N ASP A 570 -8.64 56.50 -30.33
CA ASP A 570 -9.00 57.25 -29.12
C ASP A 570 -9.66 56.38 -28.04
N GLU A 571 -10.00 55.12 -28.36
CA GLU A 571 -10.62 54.19 -27.42
C GLU A 571 -9.60 53.39 -26.60
N ALA A 572 -8.31 53.47 -26.92
CA ALA A 572 -7.27 52.66 -26.29
C ALA A 572 -7.34 52.69 -24.76
N SER A 573 -7.52 53.87 -24.16
CA SER A 573 -7.61 54.05 -22.70
C SER A 573 -8.71 53.22 -22.00
N LYS A 574 -9.72 52.74 -22.72
CA LYS A 574 -10.76 51.83 -22.18
C LYS A 574 -10.23 50.42 -21.87
N PHE A 575 -9.06 50.06 -22.42
CA PHE A 575 -8.52 48.71 -22.39
C PHE A 575 -7.28 48.58 -21.47
N SER A 576 -7.06 49.54 -20.57
CA SER A 576 -6.11 49.37 -19.47
C SER A 576 -6.68 48.34 -18.49
N PHE A 577 -5.88 47.33 -18.12
CA PHE A 577 -6.35 46.18 -17.36
C PHE A 577 -5.34 45.75 -16.28
N THR A 578 -5.84 45.10 -15.24
CA THR A 578 -5.05 44.64 -14.08
C THR A 578 -5.08 43.13 -13.90
N SER A 579 -5.99 42.44 -14.59
CA SER A 579 -6.17 40.99 -14.56
C SER A 579 -6.37 40.39 -15.95
N SER A 580 -7.33 40.88 -16.74
CA SER A 580 -7.61 40.30 -18.05
C SER A 580 -8.40 41.18 -19.02
N ILE A 581 -8.27 40.86 -20.31
CA ILE A 581 -9.16 41.31 -21.38
C ILE A 581 -9.81 40.07 -22.01
N GLU A 582 -11.14 40.06 -22.09
CA GLU A 582 -11.93 39.00 -22.71
C GLU A 582 -12.70 39.57 -23.92
N VAL A 583 -12.61 38.92 -25.08
CA VAL A 583 -13.34 39.29 -26.29
C VAL A 583 -14.08 38.08 -26.83
N THR A 584 -15.40 38.21 -26.99
CA THR A 584 -16.22 37.18 -27.64
C THR A 584 -16.60 37.65 -29.03
N VAL A 585 -16.43 36.77 -30.02
CA VAL A 585 -16.83 37.01 -31.42
C VAL A 585 -17.79 35.92 -31.90
N HIS A 586 -18.71 36.28 -32.78
CA HIS A 586 -19.49 35.34 -33.57
C HIS A 586 -18.83 35.17 -34.93
N VAL A 587 -18.44 33.94 -35.27
CA VAL A 587 -17.90 33.59 -36.59
C VAL A 587 -19.02 32.99 -37.44
N THR A 588 -19.12 33.43 -38.69
CA THR A 588 -19.97 32.81 -39.72
C THR A 588 -19.10 32.54 -40.94
N TYR A 589 -19.06 31.31 -41.45
CA TYR A 589 -18.18 30.92 -42.56
C TYR A 589 -18.67 31.45 -43.91
N ASP A 590 -19.98 31.57 -44.09
CA ASP A 590 -20.55 32.12 -45.31
C ASP A 590 -21.77 32.98 -45.00
N THR A 591 -21.61 34.30 -45.13
CA THR A 591 -22.72 35.26 -45.01
C THR A 591 -23.40 35.54 -46.35
N GLY A 592 -22.97 34.87 -47.43
CA GLY A 592 -23.45 35.07 -48.81
C GLY A 592 -22.82 36.27 -49.53
N GLU A 593 -21.98 37.06 -48.85
CA GLU A 593 -21.22 38.16 -49.42
C GLU A 593 -19.91 38.38 -48.65
N ASN A 594 -18.95 39.06 -49.28
CA ASN A 594 -17.65 39.27 -48.66
C ASN A 594 -17.69 40.41 -47.63
N LYS A 595 -17.59 40.08 -46.34
CA LYS A 595 -17.61 41.03 -45.22
C LYS A 595 -16.23 41.43 -44.72
N MET A 596 -15.21 40.65 -45.06
CA MET A 596 -13.86 40.77 -44.51
C MET A 596 -12.86 41.41 -45.50
N GLU A 597 -13.26 41.73 -46.74
CA GLU A 597 -12.44 42.54 -47.65
C GLU A 597 -12.26 43.97 -47.14
N PRO A 598 -11.02 44.49 -47.10
CA PRO A 598 -10.80 45.89 -46.79
C PRO A 598 -11.45 46.79 -47.84
N THR A 599 -12.39 47.66 -47.45
CA THR A 599 -12.91 48.70 -48.36
C THR A 599 -11.77 49.60 -48.88
N GLU A 600 -11.83 50.06 -50.13
CA GLU A 600 -10.77 50.83 -50.85
C GLU A 600 -10.20 52.06 -50.09
N ALA A 601 -10.86 52.51 -49.02
CA ALA A 601 -10.35 53.57 -48.14
C ALA A 601 -9.22 53.11 -47.19
N GLY A 602 -9.11 51.82 -46.88
CA GLY A 602 -8.08 51.24 -46.00
C GLY A 602 -6.77 50.88 -46.72
N ALA A 603 -6.82 50.64 -48.04
CA ALA A 603 -5.68 50.19 -48.84
C ALA A 603 -4.55 51.23 -49.03
N LYS A 604 -4.68 52.44 -48.47
CA LYS A 604 -3.70 53.53 -48.60
C LYS A 604 -2.92 53.86 -47.32
N ARG A 605 -3.00 53.04 -46.28
CA ARG A 605 -2.17 53.18 -45.07
C ARG A 605 -1.28 51.95 -44.86
N ASN A 606 -0.56 51.58 -45.92
CA ASN A 606 0.63 50.72 -45.83
C ASN A 606 1.88 51.61 -45.81
#